data_AF-A0AAW7XP04-F1
#
_entry.id   AF-A0AAW7XP04-F1
#
_cell.length_a   1.000
_cell.length_b   1.000
_cell.length_c   1.000
_cell.angle_alpha   90.00
_cell.angle_beta   90.00
_cell.angle_gamma   90.00
#
_symmetry.space_group_name_H-M   'P 1'
#
loop_
_entity.id
_entity.type
_entity.pdbx_description
1 polymer ?
#
loop_
_entity_poly.entity_id
_entity_poly.type
_entity_poly.pdbx_seq_one_letter_code
_entity_poly.pdbx_strand_id
1 'polypeptide(L)' 'NDNPTTTGESATTDEDTPVTVDVLANDSDVEGDTLTVDSASATNGTVAINPDGTITYTPDANFTGSDTITYTVTDGNG' A
#
# COMPACT_ATOMS: atom_id res chain seq x y z
N ASN A 1 10.19 -15.49 13.22
CA ASN A 1 8.86 -15.54 12.61
C ASN A 1 9.01 -16.09 11.21
N ASP A 2 7.96 -16.56 10.57
CA ASP A 2 7.97 -16.59 9.11
C ASP A 2 7.57 -15.19 8.60
N ASN A 3 8.07 -14.80 7.42
CA ASN A 3 7.72 -13.49 6.87
C ASN A 3 6.28 -13.50 6.31
N PRO A 4 5.58 -12.35 6.32
CA PRO A 4 4.28 -12.23 5.69
C PRO A 4 4.33 -12.53 4.19
N THR A 5 3.27 -13.17 3.68
CA THR A 5 3.04 -13.32 2.25
C THR A 5 2.22 -12.15 1.75
N THR A 6 2.79 -11.36 0.83
CA THR A 6 2.11 -10.21 0.24
C THR A 6 1.63 -10.47 -1.19
N THR A 7 0.45 -9.94 -1.54
CA THR A 7 -0.08 -9.98 -2.91
C THR A 7 -0.47 -8.57 -3.33
N GLY A 8 0.11 -8.04 -4.41
CA GLY A 8 -0.17 -6.66 -4.80
C GLY A 8 -1.63 -6.41 -5.24
N GLU A 9 -2.10 -5.19 -4.98
CA GLU A 9 -3.42 -4.69 -5.40
C GLU A 9 -3.36 -3.90 -6.70
N SER A 10 -4.55 -3.67 -7.28
CA SER A 10 -4.73 -2.69 -8.35
C SER A 10 -5.91 -1.78 -8.02
N ALA A 11 -5.75 -0.49 -8.28
CA ALA A 11 -6.78 0.52 -8.11
C ALA A 11 -6.75 1.51 -9.26
N THR A 12 -7.88 2.15 -9.55
CA THR A 12 -8.01 3.22 -10.54
C THR A 12 -8.63 4.43 -9.88
N THR A 13 -8.18 5.62 -10.27
CA THR A 13 -8.70 6.89 -9.80
C THR A 13 -8.73 7.89 -10.95
N ASP A 14 -9.53 8.94 -10.80
CA ASP A 14 -9.51 10.07 -11.73
C ASP A 14 -8.21 10.86 -11.55
N GLU A 15 -7.83 11.62 -12.59
CA GLU A 15 -6.71 12.56 -12.52
C GLU A 15 -6.87 13.51 -11.32
N ASP A 16 -5.76 13.84 -10.66
CA ASP A 16 -5.68 14.70 -9.48
C ASP A 16 -6.55 14.25 -8.28
N THR A 17 -7.07 13.02 -8.32
CA THR A 17 -7.99 12.49 -7.30
C THR A 17 -7.28 11.43 -6.46
N PRO A 18 -7.14 11.65 -5.14
CA PRO A 18 -6.59 10.65 -4.25
C PRO A 18 -7.43 9.38 -4.20
N VAL A 19 -6.78 8.24 -4.01
CA VAL A 19 -7.42 6.92 -3.83
C VAL A 19 -6.85 6.22 -2.62
N THR A 20 -7.73 5.64 -1.82
CA THR A 20 -7.36 4.81 -0.68
C THR A 20 -7.48 3.33 -1.07
N VAL A 21 -6.43 2.57 -0.82
CA VAL A 21 -6.31 1.15 -1.15
C VAL A 21 -5.97 0.39 0.13
N ASP A 22 -6.75 -0.66 0.40
CA ASP A 22 -6.42 -1.63 1.44
C ASP A 22 -5.43 -2.64 0.87
N VAL A 23 -4.14 -2.39 1.12
CA VAL A 23 -3.03 -3.20 0.59
C VAL A 23 -2.73 -4.44 1.41
N LEU A 24 -3.47 -4.65 2.50
CA LEU A 24 -3.32 -5.81 3.38
C LEU A 24 -4.51 -6.78 3.24
N ALA A 25 -5.51 -6.44 2.42
CA ALA A 25 -6.77 -7.18 2.31
C ALA A 25 -6.59 -8.64 1.87
N ASN A 26 -5.53 -8.93 1.13
CA ASN A 26 -5.18 -10.26 0.62
C ASN A 26 -3.85 -10.80 1.21
N ASP A 27 -3.22 -10.04 2.10
CA ASP A 27 -1.96 -10.40 2.74
C ASP A 27 -2.23 -11.32 3.92
N SER A 28 -1.29 -12.22 4.20
CA SER A 28 -1.44 -13.19 5.29
C SER A 28 -0.12 -13.54 5.93
N ASP A 29 -0.19 -13.79 7.23
CA ASP A 29 0.89 -14.32 8.05
C ASP A 29 0.56 -15.75 8.51
N VAL A 30 1.55 -16.63 8.57
CA VAL A 30 1.35 -18.05 8.92
C VAL A 30 1.02 -18.22 10.40
N GLU A 31 1.62 -17.38 11.25
CA GLU A 31 1.40 -17.34 12.69
C GLU A 31 0.12 -16.57 13.06
N GLY A 32 -0.42 -15.78 12.12
CA GLY A 32 -1.60 -14.96 12.31
C GLY A 32 -1.28 -13.64 13.03
N ASP A 33 -0.02 -13.19 12.94
CA ASP A 33 0.39 -11.89 13.47
C ASP A 33 -0.32 -10.75 12.74
N THR A 34 -0.47 -9.62 13.44
CA THR A 34 -1.10 -8.43 12.85
C THR A 34 -0.14 -7.77 11.88
N LEU A 35 -0.56 -7.66 10.62
CA LEU A 35 0.21 -7.02 9.58
C LEU A 35 0.04 -5.50 9.59
N THR A 36 1.14 -4.81 9.36
CA THR A 36 1.20 -3.35 9.27
C THR A 36 2.06 -2.92 8.11
N VAL A 37 1.69 -1.81 7.47
CA VAL A 37 2.51 -1.20 6.42
C VAL A 37 3.60 -0.35 7.08
N ASP A 38 4.85 -0.70 6.84
CA ASP A 38 6.02 0.00 7.41
C ASP A 38 6.44 1.21 6.55
N SER A 39 6.44 1.02 5.23
CA SER A 39 6.81 2.06 4.27
C SER A 39 6.08 1.89 2.96
N ALA A 40 5.83 3.02 2.27
CA ALA A 40 5.23 3.03 0.95
C ALA A 40 5.74 4.21 0.13
N SER A 41 5.90 4.00 -1.18
CA SER A 41 6.45 5.00 -2.10
C SER A 41 5.87 4.85 -3.50
N ALA A 42 5.80 5.95 -4.22
CA ALA A 42 5.35 6.04 -5.61
C ALA A 42 6.24 7.01 -6.39
N THR A 43 6.25 6.91 -7.72
CA THR A 43 7.11 7.74 -8.58
C THR A 43 6.39 8.97 -9.10
N ASN A 44 5.08 8.88 -9.37
CA ASN A 44 4.27 9.93 -10.01
C ASN A 44 3.15 10.41 -9.08
N GLY A 45 3.43 10.41 -7.79
CA GLY A 45 2.52 10.86 -6.75
C GLY A 45 3.10 10.67 -5.37
N THR A 46 2.28 10.99 -4.38
CA THR A 46 2.62 10.84 -2.96
C THR A 46 1.78 9.74 -2.33
N VAL A 47 2.36 9.08 -1.33
CA VAL A 47 1.74 7.96 -0.64
C VAL A 47 1.72 8.25 0.85
N ALA A 48 0.55 8.12 1.46
CA ALA A 48 0.34 8.24 2.90
C ALA A 48 -0.15 6.90 3.47
N ILE A 49 0.53 6.40 4.50
CA ILE A 49 0.10 5.23 5.26
C ILE A 49 -0.91 5.69 6.31
N ASN A 50 -2.11 5.12 6.29
CA ASN A 50 -3.17 5.45 7.23
C ASN A 50 -3.07 4.58 8.50
N PRO A 51 -3.58 5.04 9.65
CA PRO A 51 -3.53 4.29 10.91
C PRO A 51 -4.29 2.95 10.89
N ASP A 52 -5.18 2.74 9.93
CA ASP A 52 -5.95 1.51 9.75
C ASP A 52 -5.25 0.47 8.86
N GLY A 53 -4.02 0.74 8.41
CA GLY A 53 -3.24 -0.15 7.55
C GLY A 53 -3.49 0.06 6.06
N THR A 54 -4.43 0.93 5.67
CA THR A 54 -4.62 1.29 4.27
C THR A 54 -3.59 2.31 3.81
N ILE A 55 -3.44 2.44 2.49
CA ILE A 55 -2.59 3.45 1.88
C ILE A 55 -3.45 4.43 1.07
N THR A 56 -3.21 5.73 1.22
CA THR A 56 -3.76 6.76 0.32
C THR A 56 -2.71 7.20 -0.68
N TYR A 57 -2.96 6.98 -1.96
CA TYR A 57 -2.16 7.50 -3.07
C TYR A 57 -2.78 8.78 -3.62
N THR A 58 -1.97 9.82 -3.78
CA THR A 58 -2.36 11.08 -4.42
C THR A 58 -1.47 11.30 -5.65
N PRO A 59 -2.02 11.21 -6.88
CA PRO A 59 -1.26 11.49 -8.09
C PRO A 59 -0.65 12.90 -8.08
N ASP A 60 0.50 13.06 -8.73
CA ASP A 60 1.05 14.39 -9.01
C ASP A 60 0.09 15.18 -9.93
N ALA A 61 0.05 16.50 -9.74
CA ALA A 61 -0.85 17.35 -10.50
C ALA A 61 -0.63 17.22 -12.02
N ASN A 62 -1.70 16.96 -12.77
CA ASN A 62 -1.71 16.70 -14.21
C ASN A 62 -1.02 15.40 -14.65
N PHE A 63 -0.77 14.45 -13.73
CA PHE A 63 -0.26 13.13 -14.10
C PHE A 63 -1.36 12.27 -14.71
N THR A 64 -1.12 11.80 -15.93
CA THR A 64 -1.97 10.81 -16.60
C THR A 64 -1.15 9.56 -16.93
N GLY A 65 -1.60 8.39 -16.48
CA GLY A 65 -0.92 7.14 -16.76
C GLY A 65 -1.10 6.10 -15.66
N SER A 66 -0.28 5.06 -15.69
CA SER A 66 -0.17 4.08 -14.62
C SER A 66 1.04 4.44 -13.76
N ASP A 67 0.87 4.43 -12.44
CA ASP A 67 1.97 4.49 -11.48
C ASP A 67 2.07 3.16 -10.73
N THR A 68 3.27 2.87 -10.20
CA THR A 68 3.53 1.67 -9.41
C THR A 68 3.87 2.09 -7.99
N ILE A 69 3.03 1.69 -7.03
CA ILE A 69 3.26 1.89 -5.60
C ILE A 69 4.03 0.67 -5.08
N THR A 70 5.16 0.90 -4.43
CA THR A 70 5.91 -0.15 -3.72
C THR A 70 5.74 0.08 -2.22
N TYR A 71 5.34 -0.97 -1.50
CA TYR A 71 5.15 -0.94 -0.05
C TYR A 71 5.85 -2.13 0.62
N THR A 72 6.16 -1.97 1.90
CA THR A 72 6.74 -3.02 2.76
C THR A 72 5.78 -3.30 3.90
N VAL A 73 5.53 -4.59 4.14
CA VAL A 73 4.67 -5.08 5.23
C VAL A 73 5.55 -5.73 6.30
N THR A 74 5.19 -5.50 7.56
CA THR A 74 5.79 -6.15 8.72
C THR A 74 4.71 -6.68 9.67
N ASP A 75 4.97 -7.83 10.24
CA ASP A 75 4.26 -8.52 11.32
C ASP A 75 4.72 -8.07 12.73
N GLY A 76 5.71 -7.16 12.81
CA GLY A 76 6.31 -6.70 14.06
C GLY A 76 7.26 -7.70 14.73
N ASN A 77 7.45 -8.89 14.15
CA ASN A 77 8.21 -10.00 14.71
C ASN A 77 9.16 -10.57 13.64
N GLY A 78 10.47 -10.44 13.83
CA GLY A 78 11.47 -11.03 12.93
C GLY A 78 11.53 -12.55 12.99
#